data_AF-A0A6A6EYP1-F1
#
_entry.id   AF-A0A6A6EYP1-F1
#
_cell.length_a   1.000
_cell.length_b   1.000
_cell.length_c   1.000
_cell.angle_alpha   90.00
_cell.angle_beta   90.00
_cell.angle_gamma   90.00
#
_symmetry.space_group_name_H-M   'P 1'
#
loop_
_entity.id
_entity.type
_entity.pdbx_description
1 polymer ?
#
loop_
_entity_poly.entity_id
_entity_poly.type
_entity_poly.pdbx_seq_one_letter_code
_entity_poly.pdbx_strand_id
1 'polypeptide(L)'
;MKLIGRRSRLVKGEWGDPRSLRQKGIVTYSISGNRVNPLAGTFKAAIFDIFRRTRGQILYWGLPMFVAYRAMEWAVERNEYTYSKAGRVEYGEE
;
A
#
# COMPACT_ATOMS: atom_id res chain seq x y z
N MET A 1 -35.63 30.14 -25.40
CA MET A 1 -34.84 30.35 -24.16
C MET A 1 -34.87 29.08 -23.33
N LYS A 2 -33.82 28.26 -23.36
CA LYS A 2 -33.67 27.07 -22.50
C LYS A 2 -32.25 27.11 -21.94
N LEU A 3 -32.14 27.61 -20.72
CA LEU A 3 -30.89 27.71 -19.96
C LEU A 3 -30.42 26.29 -19.63
N ILE A 4 -29.47 25.75 -20.40
CA ILE A 4 -28.79 24.51 -20.03
C ILE A 4 -27.54 24.89 -19.24
N GLY A 5 -27.64 24.67 -17.94
CA GLY A 5 -26.63 24.97 -16.94
C GLY A 5 -25.26 24.41 -17.27
N ARG A 6 -24.24 25.20 -16.93
CA ARG A 6 -22.81 24.91 -17.04
C ARG A 6 -22.49 23.55 -16.39
N ARG A 7 -22.37 22.47 -17.17
CA ARG A 7 -21.97 21.14 -16.67
C ARG A 7 -20.61 21.25 -15.99
N SER A 8 -20.56 20.96 -14.69
CA SER A 8 -19.32 20.85 -13.93
C SER A 8 -18.40 19.78 -14.55
N ARG A 9 -17.10 20.09 -14.65
CA ARG A 9 -16.05 19.18 -15.14
C ARG A 9 -15.76 18.09 -14.10
N LEU A 10 -16.73 17.22 -13.85
CA LEU A 10 -16.47 15.97 -13.14
C LEU A 10 -15.66 15.06 -14.08
N VAL A 11 -14.51 14.58 -13.59
CA VAL A 11 -13.60 13.67 -14.32
C VAL A 11 -14.23 12.28 -14.50
N LYS A 12 -15.23 11.94 -13.67
CA LYS A 12 -15.96 10.67 -13.73
C LYS A 12 -17.27 10.84 -14.52
N GLY A 13 -17.53 9.90 -15.43
CA GLY A 13 -18.78 9.76 -16.16
C GLY A 13 -19.71 8.65 -15.63
N GLU A 14 -20.86 8.50 -16.27
CA GLU A 14 -21.88 7.49 -15.98
C GLU A 14 -21.92 6.40 -17.06
N TRP A 15 -22.72 5.35 -16.86
CA TRP A 15 -22.98 4.36 -17.90
C TRP A 15 -23.49 5.03 -19.19
N GLY A 16 -22.88 4.71 -20.33
CA GLY A 16 -23.19 5.32 -21.63
C GLY A 16 -22.40 6.59 -21.96
N ASP A 17 -21.88 7.32 -20.96
CA ASP A 17 -20.91 8.42 -21.14
C ASP A 17 -19.86 8.38 -20.02
N PRO A 18 -18.89 7.45 -20.07
CA PRO A 18 -17.88 7.31 -19.03
C PRO A 18 -16.84 8.43 -19.04
N ARG A 19 -16.94 9.42 -19.95
CA ARG A 19 -15.99 10.53 -20.13
C ARG A 19 -14.54 10.08 -20.35
N SER A 20 -14.34 8.84 -20.79
CA SER A 20 -13.05 8.26 -21.19
C SER A 20 -12.77 8.51 -22.68
N LEU A 21 -11.54 8.25 -23.11
CA LEU A 21 -11.17 8.27 -24.52
C LEU A 21 -12.03 7.28 -25.32
N ARG A 22 -12.36 7.63 -26.57
CA ARG A 22 -13.14 6.78 -27.45
C ARG A 22 -12.34 5.51 -27.77
N GLN A 23 -12.91 4.35 -27.46
CA GLN A 23 -12.31 3.03 -27.72
C GLN A 23 -12.97 2.41 -28.97
N LYS A 24 -12.18 1.91 -29.91
CA LYS A 24 -12.66 1.20 -31.11
C LYS A 24 -11.72 0.02 -31.40
N GLY A 25 -12.28 -1.13 -31.76
CA GLY A 25 -11.50 -2.32 -32.15
C GLY A 25 -11.01 -3.21 -31.01
N ILE A 26 -11.41 -2.95 -29.76
CA ILE A 26 -11.10 -3.82 -28.62
C ILE A 26 -12.22 -4.84 -28.47
N VAL A 27 -11.88 -6.12 -28.50
CA VAL A 27 -12.82 -7.23 -28.28
C VAL A 27 -12.44 -7.94 -26.98
N THR A 28 -13.38 -8.03 -26.05
CA THR A 28 -13.20 -8.69 -24.75
C THR A 28 -14.04 -9.95 -24.69
N TYR A 29 -13.41 -11.06 -24.34
CA TYR A 29 -14.07 -12.34 -24.14
C TYR A 29 -14.13 -12.67 -22.65
N SER A 30 -15.24 -13.27 -22.22
CA SER A 30 -15.43 -13.73 -20.85
C SER A 30 -16.21 -15.05 -20.83
N ILE A 31 -16.05 -15.81 -19.74
CA ILE A 31 -16.76 -17.07 -19.49
C ILE A 31 -17.69 -16.85 -18.29
N SER A 32 -18.85 -17.50 -18.31
CA SER A 32 -19.79 -17.47 -17.17
C SER A 32 -19.14 -17.99 -15.90
N GLY A 33 -19.32 -17.28 -14.78
CA GLY A 33 -18.74 -17.61 -13.47
C GLY A 33 -19.13 -19.00 -12.96
N ASN A 34 -20.29 -19.52 -13.36
CA ASN A 34 -20.77 -20.85 -12.96
C ASN A 34 -20.04 -21.99 -13.70
N ARG A 35 -19.23 -21.68 -14.71
CA ARG A 35 -18.49 -22.66 -15.52
C ARG A 35 -16.99 -22.67 -15.21
N VAL A 36 -16.53 -21.88 -14.24
CA VAL A 36 -15.13 -21.85 -13.79
C VAL A 36 -15.05 -22.31 -12.34
N ASN A 37 -13.94 -22.97 -11.97
CA ASN A 37 -13.65 -23.25 -10.58
C ASN A 37 -13.00 -22.01 -9.95
N PRO A 38 -13.63 -21.34 -8.97
CA PRO A 38 -13.15 -20.07 -8.43
C PRO A 38 -11.83 -20.19 -7.65
N LEU A 39 -11.49 -21.38 -7.15
CA LEU A 39 -10.30 -21.63 -6.34
C LEU A 39 -9.24 -22.47 -7.07
N ALA A 40 -9.44 -22.77 -8.35
CA ALA A 40 -8.46 -23.52 -9.12
C ALA A 40 -7.12 -22.78 -9.18
N GLY A 41 -6.05 -23.43 -8.70
CA GLY A 41 -4.69 -22.92 -8.78
C GLY A 41 -4.35 -21.76 -7.82
N THR A 42 -5.26 -21.38 -6.92
CA THR A 42 -5.05 -20.26 -5.99
C THR A 42 -3.86 -20.46 -5.07
N PHE A 43 -3.61 -21.68 -4.57
CA PHE A 43 -2.45 -21.95 -3.70
C PHE A 43 -1.12 -21.68 -4.38
N LYS A 44 -0.93 -22.24 -5.59
CA LYS A 44 0.29 -22.03 -6.38
C LYS A 44 0.41 -20.57 -6.82
N ALA A 45 -0.68 -19.99 -7.31
CA ALA A 45 -0.68 -18.60 -7.76
C ALA A 45 -0.40 -17.62 -6.60
N ALA A 46 -1.06 -17.79 -5.45
CA ALA A 46 -0.95 -16.89 -4.32
C ALA A 46 0.48 -16.83 -3.76
N ILE A 47 1.11 -17.98 -3.50
CA ILE A 47 2.44 -17.99 -2.87
C ILE A 47 3.48 -17.31 -3.77
N PHE A 48 3.52 -17.69 -5.05
CA PHE A 48 4.52 -17.14 -5.97
C PHE A 48 4.22 -15.69 -6.38
N ASP A 49 2.96 -15.31 -6.56
CA ASP A 49 2.60 -13.92 -6.86
C ASP A 49 2.84 -12.99 -5.67
N ILE A 50 2.51 -13.42 -4.45
CA ILE A 50 2.77 -12.62 -3.25
C ILE A 50 4.27 -12.39 -3.11
N PHE A 51 5.09 -13.44 -3.23
CA PHE A 51 6.55 -13.27 -3.15
C PHE A 51 7.08 -12.29 -4.21
N ARG A 52 6.64 -12.44 -5.48
CA ARG A 52 7.04 -11.55 -6.58
C ARG A 52 6.60 -10.10 -6.37
N ARG A 53 5.42 -9.86 -5.76
CA ARG A 53 4.91 -8.51 -5.47
C ARG A 53 5.64 -7.89 -4.26
N THR A 54 5.83 -8.67 -3.20
CA THR A 54 6.46 -8.20 -1.96
C THR A 54 7.94 -7.88 -2.15
N ARG A 55 8.69 -8.67 -2.93
CA ARG A 55 10.13 -8.41 -3.15
C ARG A 55 10.42 -7.05 -3.78
N GLY A 56 9.52 -6.52 -4.62
CA GLY A 56 9.69 -5.21 -5.25
C GLY A 56 9.35 -4.05 -4.31
N GLN A 57 8.64 -4.33 -3.23
CA GLN A 57 8.14 -3.33 -2.29
C GLN A 57 8.84 -3.36 -0.93
N ILE A 58 9.50 -4.47 -0.58
CA ILE A 58 10.09 -4.70 0.74
C ILE A 58 11.10 -3.64 1.14
N LEU A 59 11.85 -3.07 0.19
CA LEU A 59 12.84 -2.04 0.50
C LEU A 59 12.21 -0.66 0.78
N TYR A 60 11.03 -0.38 0.23
CA TYR A 60 10.38 0.92 0.44
C TYR A 60 9.79 1.08 1.84
N TRP A 61 9.31 0.00 2.44
CA TRP A 61 8.70 0.04 3.77
C TRP A 61 9.49 -0.74 4.82
N GLY A 62 10.08 -1.89 4.44
CA GLY A 62 10.82 -2.75 5.36
C GLY A 62 12.11 -2.09 5.86
N LEU A 63 12.83 -1.37 4.99
CA LEU A 63 14.05 -0.68 5.39
C LEU A 63 13.75 0.49 6.38
N PRO A 64 12.80 1.41 6.11
CA PRO A 64 12.42 2.41 7.10
C PRO A 64 11.94 1.83 8.43
N MET A 65 11.12 0.77 8.39
CA MET A 65 10.63 0.11 9.61
C MET A 65 11.77 -0.51 10.42
N PHE A 66 12.74 -1.13 9.76
CA PHE A 66 13.92 -1.68 10.43
C PHE A 66 14.75 -0.58 11.10
N VAL A 67 15.01 0.52 10.39
CA VAL A 67 15.77 1.67 10.95
C VAL A 67 15.03 2.27 12.14
N ALA A 68 13.71 2.49 12.03
CA ALA A 68 12.89 3.02 13.11
C ALA A 68 12.93 2.11 14.35
N TYR A 69 12.86 0.80 14.15
CA TYR A 69 12.94 -0.18 15.23
C TYR A 69 14.29 -0.10 15.98
N ARG A 70 15.41 -0.05 15.24
CA ARG A 70 16.76 0.05 15.84
C ARG A 70 16.97 1.38 16.55
N ALA A 71 16.47 2.48 16.00
CA ALA A 71 16.52 3.79 16.64
C ALA A 71 15.72 3.82 17.95
N MET A 72 14.54 3.17 17.97
CA MET A 72 13.71 3.06 19.17
C MET A 72 14.38 2.19 20.24
N GLU A 73 14.94 1.04 19.87
CA GLU A 73 15.68 0.16 20.78
C GLU A 73 16.84 0.90 21.45
N TRP A 74 17.65 1.62 20.67
CA TRP A 74 18.71 2.47 21.19
C TRP A 74 18.19 3.58 22.12
N ALA A 75 17.09 4.24 21.75
CA ALA A 75 16.52 5.31 22.56
C ALA A 75 16.00 4.79 23.91
N VAL A 76 15.39 3.61 23.95
CA VAL A 76 14.90 2.97 25.18
C VAL A 76 16.05 2.60 26.09
N GLU A 77 17.07 1.89 25.58
CA GLU A 77 18.24 1.50 26.36
C GLU A 77 19.00 2.71 26.92
N ARG A 78 19.17 3.74 26.08
CA ARG A 78 19.82 5.00 26.50
C ARG A 78 19.03 5.73 27.58
N ASN A 79 17.70 5.73 27.47
CA ASN A 79 16.81 6.33 28.47
C ASN A 79 16.93 5.59 29.81
N GLU A 80 16.83 4.26 29.80
CA GLU A 80 16.98 3.43 31.00
C GLU A 80 18.35 3.58 31.65
N TYR A 81 19.43 3.64 30.85
CA TYR A 81 20.78 3.87 31.35
C TYR A 81 20.90 5.19 32.11
N THR A 82 20.39 6.28 31.54
CA THR A 82 20.48 7.62 32.12
C THR A 82 19.73 7.71 33.46
N TYR A 83 18.59 7.04 33.59
CA TYR A 83 17.81 7.02 34.84
C TYR A 83 18.32 5.99 35.86
N SER A 84 19.22 5.09 35.46
CA SER A 84 19.84 4.11 36.34
C SER A 84 20.78 4.76 37.37
N LYS A 85 21.13 4.02 38.42
CA LYS A 85 22.08 4.50 39.45
C LYS A 85 23.47 4.76 38.87
N ALA A 86 23.93 3.90 37.96
CA ALA A 86 25.23 4.07 37.30
C ALA A 86 25.25 5.31 36.41
N GLY A 87 24.18 5.52 35.62
CA GLY A 87 24.06 6.70 34.77
C GLY A 87 23.96 8.03 35.54
N ARG A 88 23.36 8.03 36.74
CA ARG A 88 23.38 9.21 37.63
C ARG A 88 24.75 9.54 38.19
N VAL A 89 25.62 8.55 38.40
CA VAL A 89 27.00 8.80 38.87
C VAL A 89 27.85 9.33 37.72
N GLU A 90 27.63 8.86 36.50
CA GLU A 90 28.41 9.25 35.32
C GLU A 90 27.96 10.59 34.69
N TYR A 91 26.67 10.92 34.76
CA TYR A 91 26.09 12.15 34.19
C TYR A 91 25.54 13.14 35.23
N GLY A 92 25.59 12.81 36.52
CA GLY A 92 25.09 13.67 37.60
C GLY A 92 26.16 14.51 38.28
N GLU A 93 27.41 14.46 37.83
CA GLU A 93 28.51 15.34 38.28
C GLU A 93 28.76 16.51 37.29
N GLU A 94 27.69 17.21 36.93
CA GLU A 94 27.71 18.63 36.52
C GLU A 94 26.82 19.46 37.45
#